data_AF-A0A1W9V3P5-F1
#
_entry.id   AF-A0A1W9V3P5-F1
#
_cell.length_a   1.000
_cell.length_b   1.000
_cell.length_c   1.000
_cell.angle_alpha   90.00
_cell.angle_beta   90.00
_cell.angle_gamma   90.00
#
_symmetry.space_group_name_H-M   'P 1'
#
loop_
_entity.id
_entity.type
_entity.pdbx_description
1 polymer ?
#
loop_
_entity_poly.entity_id
_entity_poly.type
_entity_poly.pdbx_seq_one_letter_code
_entity_poly.pdbx_strand_id
1 'polypeptide(L)'
;MKYMVSACLAGRSCRYNGKPFAFPLFREMVERGEAEPFCPELLGGLPTPRDCAEIQIINNEKRVLTDKGEDVSVFYRRGADMSARLALREKAECIILKNGSPSCGFGKIYDGSFSGNMIAGQGITADSLREKGLFLFNHESFLQSEAVTLKKIREEDYKEFVQISTEAFQADSKAFSPYGIGGPEGYDSIPWYQEASERGKMFTIRRNAVLVGGLFYTLKSDHRGWINRIFIKPSLQGQGIGRRVFFKLEQKYSSIREWGLDTPHWAEHNQNFYRSMGYRIHREIFSREVGYKLVVLKKKKNQ
;
A
#
# COMPACT_ATOMS: atom_id res chain seq x y z
N MET A 1 1.67 -10.46 -14.35
CA MET A 1 1.13 -9.49 -13.40
C MET A 1 0.58 -8.33 -14.21
N LYS A 2 -0.61 -7.83 -13.90
CA LYS A 2 -1.18 -6.73 -14.69
C LYS A 2 -1.26 -5.46 -13.85
N TYR A 3 -0.46 -4.47 -14.23
CA TYR A 3 -0.49 -3.16 -13.60
C TYR A 3 -1.40 -2.20 -14.36
N MET A 4 -1.88 -1.19 -13.64
CA MET A 4 -2.30 0.06 -14.28
C MET A 4 -1.41 1.19 -13.78
N VAL A 5 -1.10 2.14 -14.65
CA VAL A 5 -0.22 3.27 -14.30
C VAL A 5 -0.80 4.59 -14.80
N SER A 6 -0.70 5.66 -14.01
CA SER A 6 -1.05 7.00 -14.50
C SER A 6 -0.27 7.29 -15.78
N ALA A 7 -0.97 7.52 -16.90
CA ALA A 7 -0.39 7.59 -18.23
C ALA A 7 0.71 8.65 -18.36
N CYS A 8 0.62 9.73 -17.57
CA CYS A 8 1.65 10.75 -17.51
C CYS A 8 3.01 10.19 -17.09
N LEU A 9 3.05 9.25 -16.13
CA LEU A 9 4.26 8.57 -15.63
C LEU A 9 4.96 7.74 -16.70
N ALA A 10 4.20 7.19 -17.65
CA ALA A 10 4.72 6.49 -18.83
C ALA A 10 5.15 7.45 -19.95
N GLY A 11 5.02 8.77 -19.74
CA GLY A 11 5.43 9.80 -20.69
C GLY A 11 4.35 10.24 -21.67
N ARG A 12 3.09 9.84 -21.49
CA ARG A 12 1.99 10.39 -22.31
C ARG A 12 1.72 11.85 -21.93
N SER A 13 1.58 12.71 -22.94
CA SER A 13 1.29 14.14 -22.80
C SER A 13 -0.17 14.41 -22.42
N CYS A 14 -0.61 13.90 -21.27
CA CYS A 14 -1.99 13.99 -20.78
C CYS A 14 -2.15 14.86 -19.52
N ARG A 15 -1.11 15.58 -19.10
CA ARG A 15 -1.16 16.52 -17.97
C ARG A 15 -1.97 17.77 -18.35
N TYR A 16 -2.43 18.52 -17.34
CA TYR A 16 -3.19 19.75 -17.56
C TYR A 16 -2.48 20.74 -18.49
N ASN A 17 -1.15 20.85 -18.36
CA ASN A 17 -0.30 21.72 -19.18
C ASN A 17 0.21 21.08 -20.49
N GLY A 18 -0.27 19.89 -20.86
CA GLY A 18 0.17 19.17 -22.06
C GLY A 18 1.61 18.63 -22.03
N LYS A 19 2.36 18.85 -20.96
CA LYS A 19 3.76 18.38 -20.85
C LYS A 19 3.83 16.91 -20.42
N PRO A 20 4.83 16.14 -20.90
CA PRO A 20 5.06 14.79 -20.40
C PRO A 20 5.58 14.80 -18.95
N PHE A 21 5.53 13.64 -18.29
CA PHE A 21 6.15 13.43 -16.97
C PHE A 21 6.63 11.99 -16.84
N ALA A 22 7.68 11.65 -17.59
CA ALA A 22 8.09 10.26 -17.78
C ALA A 22 9.07 9.76 -16.72
N PHE A 23 8.93 8.48 -16.36
CA PHE A 23 10.02 7.68 -15.78
C PHE A 23 10.31 6.50 -16.71
N PRO A 24 11.60 6.17 -16.95
CA PRO A 24 11.98 5.05 -17.80
C PRO A 24 11.28 3.74 -17.43
N LEU A 25 11.26 3.39 -16.14
CA LEU A 25 10.64 2.16 -15.65
C LEU A 25 9.17 2.02 -16.08
N PHE A 26 8.34 3.04 -15.86
CA PHE A 26 6.91 2.95 -16.17
C PHE A 26 6.65 2.93 -17.67
N ARG A 27 7.49 3.59 -18.46
CA ARG A 27 7.43 3.49 -19.92
C ARG A 27 7.74 2.06 -20.38
N GLU A 28 8.85 1.49 -19.91
CA GLU A 28 9.24 0.12 -20.23
C GLU A 28 8.18 -0.90 -19.82
N MET A 29 7.56 -0.74 -18.65
CA MET A 29 6.45 -1.60 -18.21
C MET A 29 5.26 -1.55 -19.18
N VAL A 30 4.93 -0.38 -19.72
CA VAL A 30 3.86 -0.23 -20.72
C VAL A 30 4.28 -0.87 -22.05
N GLU A 31 5.51 -0.64 -22.50
CA GLU A 31 6.04 -1.21 -23.75
C GLU A 31 6.11 -2.74 -23.73
N ARG A 32 6.41 -3.33 -22.56
CA ARG A 32 6.40 -4.79 -22.33
C ARG A 32 4.99 -5.37 -22.13
N GLY A 33 3.95 -4.54 -22.13
CA GLY A 33 2.57 -4.97 -21.87
C GLY A 33 2.31 -5.38 -20.41
N GLU A 34 3.20 -5.03 -19.48
CA GLU A 34 3.04 -5.32 -18.04
C GLU A 34 2.12 -4.30 -17.35
N ALA A 35 2.02 -3.08 -17.90
CA ALA A 35 1.19 -2.01 -17.37
C ALA A 35 0.27 -1.37 -18.43
N GLU A 36 -1.00 -1.21 -18.08
CA GLU A 36 -1.97 -0.46 -18.89
C GLU A 36 -1.96 1.03 -18.46
N PRO A 37 -1.61 1.97 -19.35
CA PRO A 37 -1.60 3.39 -19.02
C PRO A 37 -3.02 3.97 -19.02
N PHE A 38 -3.37 4.77 -18.00
CA PHE A 38 -4.68 5.44 -17.94
C PHE A 38 -4.59 6.87 -17.43
N CYS A 39 -5.50 7.74 -17.86
CA CYS A 39 -5.63 9.10 -17.35
C CYS A 39 -7.08 9.35 -16.94
N PRO A 40 -7.39 9.42 -15.64
CA PRO A 40 -8.78 9.60 -15.20
C PRO A 40 -9.40 10.91 -15.68
N GLU A 41 -8.60 11.98 -15.78
CA GLU A 41 -9.08 13.29 -16.23
C GLU A 41 -9.55 13.24 -17.69
N LEU A 42 -8.80 12.56 -18.57
CA LEU A 42 -9.21 12.32 -19.97
C LEU A 42 -10.40 11.36 -20.06
N LEU A 43 -10.40 10.26 -19.29
CA LEU A 43 -11.54 9.34 -19.23
C LEU A 43 -12.81 10.06 -18.74
N GLY A 44 -12.65 11.03 -17.84
CA GLY A 44 -13.70 11.89 -17.35
C GLY A 44 -14.28 12.85 -18.39
N GLY A 45 -13.56 13.10 -19.48
CA GLY A 45 -13.97 14.00 -20.57
C GLY A 45 -13.26 15.35 -20.59
N LEU A 46 -12.25 15.59 -19.75
CA LEU A 46 -11.47 16.82 -19.81
C LEU A 46 -10.48 16.79 -21.00
N PRO A 47 -10.19 17.94 -21.64
CA PRO A 47 -9.23 18.02 -22.73
C PRO A 47 -7.78 18.00 -22.24
N THR A 48 -6.84 17.98 -23.19
CA THR A 48 -5.44 18.37 -22.94
C THR A 48 -5.02 19.40 -24.00
N PRO A 49 -4.56 20.60 -23.61
CA PRO A 49 -4.43 21.12 -22.24
C PRO A 49 -5.80 21.41 -21.59
N ARG A 50 -5.77 21.73 -20.29
CA ARG A 50 -6.91 22.14 -19.45
C ARG A 50 -6.40 23.01 -18.29
N ASP A 51 -7.31 23.76 -17.66
CA ASP A 51 -6.97 24.60 -16.51
C ASP A 51 -6.45 23.78 -15.33
N CYS A 52 -5.63 24.42 -14.49
CA CYS A 52 -5.16 23.81 -13.26
C CYS A 52 -6.34 23.62 -12.31
N ALA A 53 -6.41 22.49 -11.60
CA ALA A 53 -7.47 22.23 -10.65
C ALA A 53 -6.92 21.61 -9.37
N GLU A 54 -7.52 21.95 -8.23
CA GLU A 54 -7.16 21.44 -6.90
C GLU A 54 -8.41 21.00 -6.14
N ILE A 55 -8.22 20.12 -5.15
CA ILE A 55 -9.32 19.69 -4.28
C ILE A 55 -9.52 20.74 -3.19
N GLN A 56 -10.77 21.15 -2.99
CA GLN A 56 -11.20 21.96 -1.85
C GLN A 56 -12.30 21.22 -1.08
N ILE A 57 -12.35 21.43 0.24
CA ILE A 57 -13.43 20.92 1.09
C ILE A 57 -14.44 22.04 1.31
N ILE A 58 -15.63 21.89 0.73
CA ILE A 58 -16.71 22.89 0.82
C ILE A 58 -17.94 22.16 1.35
N ASN A 59 -18.53 22.66 2.44
CA ASN A 59 -19.66 22.00 3.12
C ASN A 59 -19.40 20.52 3.46
N ASN A 60 -18.18 20.21 3.88
CA ASN A 60 -17.71 18.85 4.19
C ASN A 60 -17.68 17.89 2.97
N GLU A 61 -17.71 18.41 1.74
CA GLU A 61 -17.61 17.66 0.50
C GLU A 61 -16.33 17.98 -0.25
N LYS A 62 -15.70 16.97 -0.87
CA LYS A 62 -14.60 17.16 -1.81
C LYS A 62 -15.12 17.72 -3.13
N ARG A 63 -14.72 18.94 -3.46
CA ARG A 63 -14.91 19.56 -4.78
C ARG A 63 -13.58 19.75 -5.47
N VAL A 64 -13.58 19.66 -6.79
CA VAL A 64 -12.41 19.94 -7.62
C VAL A 64 -12.69 21.22 -8.38
N LEU A 65 -12.04 22.30 -7.97
CA LEU A 65 -12.21 23.62 -8.58
C LEU A 65 -10.99 23.95 -9.44
N THR A 66 -11.20 24.70 -10.51
CA THR A 66 -10.11 25.28 -11.29
C THR A 66 -9.52 26.51 -10.59
N ASP A 67 -8.36 26.97 -11.04
CA ASP A 67 -7.75 28.23 -10.62
C ASP A 67 -8.61 29.47 -10.95
N LYS A 68 -9.58 29.31 -11.84
CA LYS A 68 -10.61 30.32 -12.17
C LYS A 68 -11.90 30.19 -11.34
N GLY A 69 -11.96 29.21 -10.44
CA GLY A 69 -13.12 28.95 -9.57
C GLY A 69 -14.23 28.11 -10.20
N GLU A 70 -14.02 27.50 -11.36
CA GLU A 70 -15.02 26.64 -11.99
C GLU A 70 -15.06 25.25 -11.32
N ASP A 71 -16.25 24.75 -11.03
CA ASP A 71 -16.42 23.41 -10.45
C ASP A 71 -16.41 22.33 -11.54
N VAL A 72 -15.28 21.60 -11.62
CA VAL A 72 -15.05 20.53 -12.59
C VAL A 72 -15.22 19.13 -11.97
N SER A 73 -15.78 19.05 -10.76
CA SER A 73 -15.88 17.79 -10.00
C SER A 73 -16.58 16.66 -10.74
N VAL A 74 -17.53 16.98 -11.62
CA VAL A 74 -18.28 15.99 -12.43
C VAL A 74 -17.35 15.15 -13.30
N PHE A 75 -16.36 15.77 -13.95
CA PHE A 75 -15.41 15.07 -14.80
C PHE A 75 -14.47 14.18 -13.98
N TYR A 76 -14.03 14.65 -12.81
CA TYR A 76 -13.17 13.87 -11.92
C TYR A 76 -13.89 12.64 -11.35
N ARG A 77 -15.16 12.77 -10.94
CA ARG A 77 -15.97 11.65 -10.48
C ARG A 77 -16.24 10.64 -11.59
N ARG A 78 -16.58 11.10 -12.79
CA ARG A 78 -16.75 10.24 -13.97
C ARG A 78 -15.45 9.50 -14.31
N GLY A 79 -14.32 10.21 -14.30
CA GLY A 79 -12.99 9.65 -14.52
C GLY A 79 -12.63 8.58 -13.51
N ALA A 80 -12.96 8.78 -12.24
CA ALA A 80 -12.74 7.81 -11.17
C ALA A 80 -13.55 6.52 -11.38
N ASP A 81 -14.85 6.63 -11.70
CA ASP A 81 -15.70 5.47 -11.99
C ASP A 81 -15.19 4.69 -13.22
N MET A 82 -14.88 5.40 -14.31
CA MET A 82 -14.33 4.77 -15.52
C MET A 82 -12.98 4.09 -15.27
N SER A 83 -12.10 4.70 -14.47
CA SER A 83 -10.82 4.11 -14.09
C SER A 83 -10.99 2.84 -13.27
N ALA A 84 -11.97 2.81 -12.37
CA ALA A 84 -12.29 1.62 -11.60
C ALA A 84 -12.84 0.48 -12.49
N ARG A 85 -13.74 0.79 -13.42
CA ARG A 85 -14.25 -0.19 -14.39
C ARG A 85 -13.14 -0.75 -15.26
N LEU A 86 -12.22 0.12 -15.70
CA LEU A 86 -11.04 -0.28 -16.45
C LEU A 86 -10.15 -1.20 -15.62
N ALA A 87 -9.85 -0.87 -14.37
CA ALA A 87 -9.05 -1.72 -13.48
C ALA A 87 -9.64 -3.12 -13.28
N LEU A 88 -10.96 -3.22 -13.12
CA LEU A 88 -11.62 -4.51 -13.01
C LEU A 88 -11.59 -5.30 -14.32
N ARG A 89 -11.86 -4.65 -15.46
CA ARG A 89 -11.79 -5.27 -16.79
C ARG A 89 -10.39 -5.79 -17.10
N GLU A 90 -9.39 -4.98 -16.81
CA GLU A 90 -7.98 -5.30 -17.02
C GLU A 90 -7.43 -6.29 -15.99
N LYS A 91 -8.23 -6.67 -14.98
CA LYS A 91 -7.81 -7.51 -13.85
C LYS A 91 -6.53 -6.97 -13.21
N ALA A 92 -6.47 -5.65 -13.05
CA ALA A 92 -5.31 -4.96 -12.51
C ALA A 92 -5.06 -5.41 -11.07
N GLU A 93 -3.87 -5.96 -10.83
CA GLU A 93 -3.44 -6.43 -9.51
C GLU A 93 -2.87 -5.29 -8.66
N CYS A 94 -2.37 -4.24 -9.32
CA CYS A 94 -1.78 -3.08 -8.67
C CYS A 94 -1.92 -1.84 -9.56
N ILE A 95 -2.22 -0.69 -8.96
CA ILE A 95 -2.35 0.59 -9.64
C ILE A 95 -1.32 1.58 -9.12
N ILE A 96 -0.56 2.18 -10.05
CA ILE A 96 0.55 3.09 -9.76
C ILE A 96 0.14 4.50 -10.15
N LEU A 97 0.04 5.37 -9.15
CA LEU A 97 -0.54 6.69 -9.30
C LEU A 97 0.50 7.82 -9.18
N LYS A 98 0.26 8.92 -9.91
CA LYS A 98 1.05 10.15 -9.79
C LYS A 98 0.64 10.96 -8.54
N ASN A 99 1.60 11.32 -7.69
CA ASN A 99 1.36 12.22 -6.54
C ASN A 99 0.92 13.62 -6.96
N GLY A 100 0.23 14.33 -6.07
CA GLY A 100 -0.11 15.75 -6.20
C GLY A 100 -1.36 16.03 -7.05
N SER A 101 -1.73 15.15 -7.98
CA SER A 101 -2.92 15.36 -8.83
C SER A 101 -4.22 15.31 -8.01
N PRO A 102 -5.21 16.19 -8.28
CA PRO A 102 -6.56 16.09 -7.69
C PRO A 102 -7.29 14.79 -8.07
N SER A 103 -6.84 14.07 -9.10
CA SER A 103 -7.39 12.77 -9.46
C SER A 103 -6.56 11.60 -8.91
N CYS A 104 -5.26 11.58 -9.23
CA CYS A 104 -4.39 10.44 -8.97
C CYS A 104 -3.61 10.55 -7.66
N GLY A 105 -3.55 11.71 -7.00
CA GLY A 105 -2.73 11.89 -5.80
C GLY A 105 -3.01 10.81 -4.76
N PHE A 106 -1.97 10.12 -4.29
CA PHE A 106 -2.11 9.04 -3.31
C PHE A 106 -1.10 9.23 -2.18
N GLY A 107 -1.58 9.76 -1.07
CA GLY A 107 -0.79 10.17 0.08
C GLY A 107 -0.45 11.66 0.11
N LYS A 108 -0.40 12.33 -1.06
CA LYS A 108 -0.18 13.78 -1.18
C LYS A 108 -1.02 14.39 -2.31
N ILE A 109 -1.64 15.54 -2.01
CA ILE A 109 -2.37 16.42 -2.95
C ILE A 109 -2.01 17.88 -2.66
N TYR A 110 -2.31 18.81 -3.58
CA TYR A 110 -2.24 20.25 -3.29
C TYR A 110 -3.33 20.67 -2.30
N ASP A 111 -3.10 21.76 -1.57
CA ASP A 111 -3.93 22.21 -0.46
C ASP A 111 -5.23 22.93 -0.84
N GLY A 112 -5.47 23.16 -2.14
CA GLY A 112 -6.67 23.80 -2.65
C GLY A 112 -6.54 25.32 -2.78
N SER A 113 -5.45 25.92 -2.31
CA SER A 113 -5.21 27.36 -2.36
C SER A 113 -4.51 27.84 -3.64
N PHE A 114 -4.07 26.91 -4.50
CA PHE A 114 -3.22 27.21 -5.66
C PHE A 114 -1.87 27.86 -5.32
N SER A 115 -1.42 27.76 -4.06
CA SER A 115 -0.11 28.25 -3.61
C SER A 115 1.05 27.31 -3.95
N GLY A 116 0.76 26.10 -4.43
CA GLY A 116 1.74 25.04 -4.66
C GLY A 116 2.09 24.22 -3.41
N ASN A 117 1.51 24.54 -2.26
CA ASN A 117 1.65 23.76 -1.04
C ASN A 117 0.96 22.40 -1.18
N MET A 118 1.60 21.36 -0.65
CA MET A 118 1.07 19.99 -0.64
C MET A 118 0.77 19.52 0.77
N ILE A 119 -0.36 18.84 0.93
CA ILE A 119 -0.84 18.25 2.18
C ILE A 119 -1.04 16.75 2.04
N ALA A 120 -1.12 16.06 3.18
CA ALA A 120 -1.51 14.67 3.20
C ALA A 120 -2.95 14.52 2.68
N GLY A 121 -3.17 13.66 1.71
CA GLY A 121 -4.50 13.49 1.12
C GLY A 121 -4.51 12.59 -0.10
N GLN A 122 -5.69 12.44 -0.68
CA GLN A 122 -5.91 11.60 -1.86
C GLN A 122 -6.85 12.27 -2.86
N GLY A 123 -6.53 12.04 -4.12
CA GLY A 123 -7.34 12.43 -5.26
C GLY A 123 -8.61 11.58 -5.40
N ILE A 124 -9.56 12.09 -6.18
CA ILE A 124 -10.89 11.48 -6.36
C ILE A 124 -10.80 10.05 -6.90
N THR A 125 -9.89 9.79 -7.85
CA THR A 125 -9.70 8.44 -8.41
C THR A 125 -8.99 7.52 -7.43
N ALA A 126 -7.98 8.02 -6.71
CA ALA A 126 -7.27 7.23 -5.70
C ALA A 126 -8.24 6.72 -4.61
N ASP A 127 -9.14 7.58 -4.12
CA ASP A 127 -10.16 7.18 -3.14
C ASP A 127 -11.10 6.10 -3.70
N SER A 128 -11.68 6.32 -4.88
CA SER A 128 -12.60 5.35 -5.52
C SER A 128 -11.97 3.97 -5.74
N LEU A 129 -10.72 3.93 -6.21
CA LEU A 129 -10.01 2.66 -6.42
C LEU A 129 -9.72 1.96 -5.08
N ARG A 130 -9.33 2.72 -4.06
CA ARG A 130 -9.06 2.18 -2.71
C ARG A 130 -10.32 1.61 -2.07
N GLU A 131 -11.46 2.29 -2.20
CA GLU A 131 -12.76 1.82 -1.69
C GLU A 131 -13.19 0.49 -2.32
N LYS A 132 -12.84 0.28 -3.60
CA LYS A 132 -13.05 -0.99 -4.31
C LYS A 132 -12.03 -2.07 -3.94
N GLY A 133 -11.15 -1.81 -2.97
CA GLY A 133 -10.17 -2.75 -2.46
C GLY A 133 -8.97 -2.98 -3.40
N LEU A 134 -8.77 -2.11 -4.39
CA LEU A 134 -7.64 -2.21 -5.30
C LEU A 134 -6.35 -1.79 -4.60
N PHE A 135 -5.26 -2.44 -5.00
CA PHE A 135 -3.97 -2.22 -4.40
C PHE A 135 -3.26 -1.04 -5.05
N LEU A 136 -2.97 0.01 -4.28
CA LEU A 136 -2.43 1.26 -4.81
C LEU A 136 -1.00 1.52 -4.33
N PHE A 137 -0.17 2.05 -5.23
CA PHE A 137 1.06 2.76 -4.91
C PHE A 137 1.01 4.16 -5.49
N ASN A 138 1.76 5.09 -4.91
CA ASN A 138 2.24 6.22 -5.68
C ASN A 138 3.60 5.90 -6.31
N HIS A 139 3.95 6.61 -7.38
CA HIS A 139 5.19 6.36 -8.13
C HIS A 139 6.47 6.38 -7.27
N GLU A 140 6.62 7.28 -6.30
CA GLU A 140 7.78 7.34 -5.41
C GLU A 140 7.90 6.07 -4.55
N SER A 141 6.83 5.71 -3.82
CA SER A 141 6.78 4.50 -3.00
C SER A 141 6.91 3.21 -3.82
N PHE A 142 6.39 3.20 -5.05
CA PHE A 142 6.59 2.08 -5.97
C PHE A 142 8.07 1.91 -6.30
N LEU A 143 8.72 2.96 -6.81
CA LEU A 143 10.14 2.94 -7.18
C LEU A 143 11.03 2.55 -6.00
N GLN A 144 10.78 3.13 -4.83
CA GLN A 144 11.51 2.81 -3.61
C GLN A 144 11.39 1.34 -3.21
N SER A 145 10.23 0.74 -3.48
CA SER A 145 9.94 -0.63 -3.13
C SER A 145 10.40 -1.68 -4.15
N GLU A 146 10.80 -1.30 -5.37
CA GLU A 146 11.28 -2.26 -6.39
C GLU A 146 12.52 -3.03 -5.94
N ALA A 147 13.35 -2.40 -5.11
CA ALA A 147 14.52 -3.01 -4.50
C ALA A 147 14.20 -4.04 -3.41
N VAL A 148 12.92 -4.21 -3.03
CA VAL A 148 12.52 -5.12 -1.95
C VAL A 148 12.51 -6.56 -2.45
N THR A 149 13.24 -7.42 -1.74
CA THR A 149 13.32 -8.86 -1.99
C THR A 149 13.00 -9.64 -0.72
N LEU A 150 12.46 -10.85 -0.90
CA LEU A 150 12.21 -11.79 0.18
C LEU A 150 13.16 -12.99 0.02
N LYS A 151 14.00 -13.24 1.02
CA LYS A 151 14.87 -14.43 1.05
C LYS A 151 14.53 -15.28 2.27
N LYS A 152 14.60 -16.61 2.13
CA LYS A 152 14.47 -17.49 3.31
C LYS A 152 15.58 -17.10 4.29
N ILE A 153 15.24 -17.01 5.57
CA ILE A 153 16.22 -16.70 6.62
C ILE A 153 17.32 -17.78 6.64
N ARG A 154 18.55 -17.37 6.97
CA ARG A 154 19.71 -18.25 7.18
C ARG A 154 20.30 -18.02 8.56
N GLU A 155 21.21 -18.90 8.98
CA GLU A 155 21.80 -18.84 10.31
C GLU A 155 22.50 -17.50 10.57
N GLU A 156 23.22 -16.98 9.56
CA GLU A 156 23.89 -15.68 9.65
C GLU A 156 22.94 -14.47 9.82
N ASP A 157 21.65 -14.62 9.48
CA ASP A 157 20.69 -13.51 9.50
C ASP A 157 20.10 -13.28 10.90
N TYR A 158 20.04 -14.30 11.77
CA TYR A 158 19.21 -14.26 12.98
C TYR A 158 19.59 -13.11 13.93
N LYS A 159 20.88 -12.84 14.12
CA LYS A 159 21.31 -11.78 15.03
C LYS A 159 20.74 -10.41 14.64
N GLU A 160 20.90 -10.03 13.38
CA GLU A 160 20.39 -8.75 12.87
C GLU A 160 18.87 -8.77 12.73
N PHE A 161 18.28 -9.90 12.32
CA PHE A 161 16.84 -10.08 12.21
C PHE A 161 16.10 -9.86 13.53
N VAL A 162 16.61 -10.46 14.61
CA VAL A 162 16.04 -10.30 15.95
C VAL A 162 16.27 -8.89 16.47
N GLN A 163 17.43 -8.29 16.24
CA GLN A 163 17.65 -6.89 16.58
C GLN A 163 16.60 -5.97 15.93
N ILE A 164 16.37 -6.11 14.62
CA ILE A 164 15.38 -5.29 13.89
C ILE A 164 13.96 -5.60 14.38
N SER A 165 13.66 -6.86 14.70
CA SER A 165 12.37 -7.25 15.31
C SER A 165 12.16 -6.52 16.64
N THR A 166 13.13 -6.60 17.54
CA THR A 166 13.10 -5.94 18.85
C THR A 166 12.90 -4.44 18.70
N GLU A 167 13.72 -3.79 17.88
CA GLU A 167 13.62 -2.34 17.61
C GLU A 167 12.24 -1.95 17.07
N ALA A 168 11.68 -2.73 16.13
CA ALA A 168 10.40 -2.44 15.51
C ALA A 168 9.23 -2.55 16.50
N PHE A 169 9.15 -3.64 17.26
CA PHE A 169 8.04 -3.83 18.22
C PHE A 169 8.15 -2.90 19.44
N GLN A 170 9.37 -2.63 19.93
CA GLN A 170 9.56 -1.70 21.05
C GLN A 170 9.25 -0.25 20.65
N ALA A 171 9.65 0.17 19.45
CA ALA A 171 9.31 1.51 18.95
C ALA A 171 7.78 1.67 18.80
N ASP A 172 7.10 0.65 18.27
CA ASP A 172 5.66 0.66 18.09
C ASP A 172 4.89 0.67 19.43
N SER A 173 5.25 -0.25 20.33
CA SER A 173 4.62 -0.32 21.65
C SER A 173 4.87 0.94 22.48
N LYS A 174 6.09 1.50 22.43
CA LYS A 174 6.37 2.79 23.08
C LYS A 174 5.47 3.92 22.57
N ALA A 175 5.15 3.92 21.27
CA ALA A 175 4.34 4.98 20.66
C ALA A 175 2.83 4.80 20.88
N PHE A 176 2.34 3.56 20.96
CA PHE A 176 0.90 3.28 20.86
C PHE A 176 0.34 2.33 21.92
N SER A 177 1.16 1.55 22.63
CA SER A 177 0.68 0.53 23.57
C SER A 177 0.31 1.14 24.93
N PRO A 178 -0.89 0.86 25.47
CA PRO A 178 -1.23 1.21 26.85
C PRO A 178 -0.61 0.25 27.88
N TYR A 179 0.07 -0.82 27.45
CA TYR A 179 0.66 -1.86 28.32
C TYR A 179 2.18 -1.73 28.49
N GLY A 180 2.76 -0.58 28.09
CA GLY A 180 4.20 -0.36 28.11
C GLY A 180 4.94 -0.96 26.92
N ILE A 181 6.27 -0.92 27.00
CA ILE A 181 7.18 -1.37 25.94
C ILE A 181 7.21 -2.89 25.90
N GLY A 182 7.00 -3.46 24.72
CA GLY A 182 7.04 -4.91 24.52
C GLY A 182 6.74 -5.31 23.08
N GLY A 183 6.47 -6.60 22.89
CA GLY A 183 6.17 -7.19 21.60
C GLY A 183 5.46 -8.53 21.76
N PRO A 184 5.10 -9.18 20.63
CA PRO A 184 4.54 -10.53 20.66
C PRO A 184 5.57 -11.53 21.21
N GLU A 185 5.12 -12.69 21.70
CA GLU A 185 6.00 -13.71 22.29
C GLU A 185 7.26 -14.00 21.42
N GLY A 186 8.44 -13.96 22.03
CA GLY A 186 9.70 -14.29 21.38
C GLY A 186 10.16 -13.30 20.29
N TYR A 187 9.60 -12.10 20.23
CA TYR A 187 10.03 -11.05 19.29
C TYR A 187 11.50 -10.61 19.45
N ASP A 188 12.10 -10.88 20.59
CA ASP A 188 13.47 -10.55 20.96
C ASP A 188 14.35 -11.79 21.18
N SER A 189 13.91 -12.97 20.74
CA SER A 189 14.55 -14.26 21.01
C SER A 189 14.98 -14.99 19.73
N ILE A 190 16.30 -15.17 19.54
CA ILE A 190 16.85 -15.99 18.45
C ILE A 190 16.35 -17.44 18.52
N PRO A 191 16.43 -18.15 19.66
CA PRO A 191 15.92 -19.52 19.76
C PRO A 191 14.44 -19.64 19.36
N TRP A 192 13.60 -18.69 19.78
CA TRP A 192 12.18 -18.69 19.40
C TRP A 192 12.01 -18.56 17.89
N TYR A 193 12.77 -17.67 17.24
CA TYR A 193 12.70 -17.51 15.78
C TYR A 193 13.26 -18.72 15.02
N GLN A 194 14.27 -19.40 15.54
CA GLN A 194 14.79 -20.65 14.98
C GLN A 194 13.70 -21.73 15.02
N GLU A 195 13.09 -21.98 16.18
CA GLU A 195 11.98 -22.93 16.35
C GLU A 195 10.77 -22.56 15.47
N ALA A 196 10.38 -21.29 15.45
CA ALA A 196 9.26 -20.81 14.61
C ALA A 196 9.53 -21.01 13.11
N SER A 197 10.79 -20.93 12.67
CA SER A 197 11.16 -21.13 11.27
C SER A 197 11.03 -22.57 10.79
N GLU A 198 11.07 -23.54 11.71
CA GLU A 198 10.82 -24.97 11.42
C GLU A 198 9.32 -25.24 11.25
N ARG A 199 8.48 -24.52 12.01
CA ARG A 199 7.01 -24.68 12.02
C ARG A 199 6.27 -23.86 10.97
N GLY A 200 6.96 -22.98 10.25
CA GLY A 200 6.34 -22.14 9.23
C GLY A 200 7.33 -21.59 8.21
N LYS A 201 6.99 -20.46 7.61
CA LYS A 201 7.77 -19.85 6.53
C LYS A 201 8.34 -18.52 7.03
N MET A 202 9.65 -18.51 7.31
CA MET A 202 10.40 -17.35 7.79
C MET A 202 11.25 -16.74 6.67
N PHE A 203 11.10 -15.45 6.44
CA PHE A 203 11.77 -14.71 5.38
C PHE A 203 12.34 -13.40 5.91
N THR A 204 13.54 -13.07 5.44
CA THR A 204 14.13 -11.74 5.55
C THR A 204 13.52 -10.81 4.50
N ILE A 205 13.21 -9.59 4.91
CA ILE A 205 12.85 -8.49 4.00
C ILE A 205 14.13 -7.70 3.75
N ARG A 206 14.57 -7.66 2.49
CA ARG A 206 15.82 -7.00 2.10
C ARG A 206 15.58 -5.90 1.09
N ARG A 207 16.25 -4.76 1.24
CA ARG A 207 16.25 -3.66 0.27
C ARG A 207 17.68 -3.40 -0.18
N ASN A 208 17.96 -3.52 -1.48
CA ASN A 208 19.34 -3.45 -2.01
C ASN A 208 20.28 -4.40 -1.27
N ALA A 209 19.85 -5.65 -1.06
CA ALA A 209 20.52 -6.70 -0.28
C ALA A 209 20.65 -6.47 1.25
N VAL A 210 20.46 -5.24 1.74
CA VAL A 210 20.47 -4.91 3.18
C VAL A 210 19.22 -5.45 3.85
N LEU A 211 19.38 -6.09 5.02
CA LEU A 211 18.27 -6.54 5.85
C LEU A 211 17.52 -5.35 6.46
N VAL A 212 16.21 -5.29 6.27
CA VAL A 212 15.38 -4.16 6.74
C VAL A 212 14.14 -4.60 7.52
N GLY A 213 13.95 -5.90 7.70
CA GLY A 213 12.78 -6.44 8.39
C GLY A 213 12.62 -7.94 8.22
N GLY A 214 11.49 -8.45 8.71
CA GLY A 214 11.16 -9.87 8.66
C GLY A 214 9.69 -10.14 8.37
N LEU A 215 9.46 -11.33 7.82
CA LEU A 215 8.13 -11.86 7.53
C LEU A 215 8.06 -13.32 7.97
N PHE A 216 7.07 -13.63 8.81
CA PHE A 216 6.73 -14.98 9.25
C PHE A 216 5.27 -15.27 8.91
N TYR A 217 5.01 -16.38 8.21
CA TYR A 217 3.66 -16.82 7.90
C TYR A 217 3.56 -18.35 7.88
N THR A 218 2.33 -18.85 8.00
CA THR A 218 2.01 -20.27 7.91
C THR A 218 0.95 -20.49 6.84
N LEU A 219 1.11 -21.52 6.01
CA LEU A 219 0.06 -21.99 5.11
C LEU A 219 -0.79 -22.99 5.88
N LYS A 220 -2.08 -22.68 6.07
CA LYS A 220 -3.02 -23.51 6.82
C LYS A 220 -3.69 -24.56 5.92
N SER A 221 -3.78 -24.29 4.62
CA SER A 221 -4.16 -25.23 3.57
C SER A 221 -3.75 -24.65 2.21
N ASP A 222 -4.00 -25.37 1.11
CA ASP A 222 -3.72 -24.91 -0.26
C ASP A 222 -4.44 -23.63 -0.67
N HIS A 223 -5.43 -23.20 0.12
CA HIS A 223 -6.26 -22.03 -0.12
C HIS A 223 -6.26 -21.00 1.00
N ARG A 224 -5.59 -21.26 2.13
CA ARG A 224 -5.59 -20.37 3.30
C ARG A 224 -4.19 -20.16 3.88
N GLY A 225 -3.81 -18.90 4.03
CA GLY A 225 -2.57 -18.48 4.68
C GLY A 225 -2.83 -17.61 5.90
N TRP A 226 -1.88 -17.61 6.84
CA TRP A 226 -1.88 -16.72 8.00
C TRP A 226 -0.56 -15.99 8.12
N ILE A 227 -0.57 -14.67 8.13
CA ILE A 227 0.62 -13.84 8.38
C ILE A 227 0.78 -13.73 9.88
N ASN A 228 1.74 -14.46 10.43
CA ASN A 228 2.00 -14.52 11.87
C ASN A 228 2.75 -13.26 12.35
N ARG A 229 3.69 -12.76 11.54
CA ARG A 229 4.50 -11.59 11.90
C ARG A 229 5.02 -10.86 10.67
N ILE A 230 4.96 -9.54 10.71
CA ILE A 230 5.70 -8.67 9.81
C ILE A 230 6.27 -7.52 10.63
N PHE A 231 7.52 -7.17 10.37
CA PHE A 231 8.15 -6.00 10.98
C PHE A 231 9.16 -5.40 10.02
N ILE A 232 9.31 -4.09 10.09
CA ILE A 232 10.22 -3.29 9.26
C ILE A 232 10.93 -2.32 10.19
N LYS A 233 12.23 -2.13 9.97
CA LYS A 233 13.05 -1.17 10.70
C LYS A 233 12.33 0.18 10.84
N PRO A 234 12.19 0.76 12.05
CA PRO A 234 11.40 1.97 12.28
C PRO A 234 11.70 3.13 11.31
N SER A 235 12.98 3.40 11.06
CA SER A 235 13.43 4.49 10.17
C SER A 235 13.05 4.30 8.69
N LEU A 236 12.60 3.11 8.30
CA LEU A 236 12.23 2.76 6.92
C LEU A 236 10.73 2.52 6.75
N GLN A 237 9.94 2.68 7.82
CA GLN A 237 8.48 2.57 7.73
C GLN A 237 7.89 3.74 6.92
N GLY A 238 6.68 3.55 6.38
CA GLY A 238 6.03 4.54 5.51
C GLY A 238 6.57 4.62 4.07
N GLN A 239 7.65 3.90 3.74
CA GLN A 239 8.29 3.94 2.41
C GLN A 239 7.76 2.88 1.42
N GLY A 240 6.57 2.33 1.67
CA GLY A 240 5.95 1.32 0.78
C GLY A 240 6.53 -0.10 0.87
N ILE A 241 7.53 -0.36 1.72
CA ILE A 241 8.17 -1.67 1.88
C ILE A 241 7.14 -2.74 2.29
N GLY A 242 6.38 -2.51 3.36
CA GLY A 242 5.39 -3.48 3.84
C GLY A 242 4.33 -3.80 2.80
N ARG A 243 3.85 -2.77 2.09
CA ARG A 243 2.95 -2.91 0.96
C ARG A 243 3.55 -3.86 -0.08
N ARG A 244 4.79 -3.64 -0.51
CA ARG A 244 5.47 -4.52 -1.46
C ARG A 244 5.65 -5.96 -0.96
N VAL A 245 5.90 -6.15 0.33
CA VAL A 245 6.02 -7.47 0.95
C VAL A 245 4.71 -8.25 0.82
N PHE A 246 3.58 -7.64 1.20
CA PHE A 246 2.25 -8.25 1.05
C PHE A 246 1.96 -8.58 -0.41
N PHE A 247 2.24 -7.64 -1.32
CA PHE A 247 2.04 -7.85 -2.76
C PHE A 247 2.84 -9.05 -3.28
N LYS A 248 4.13 -9.13 -2.97
CA LYS A 248 4.99 -10.26 -3.37
C LYS A 248 4.56 -11.59 -2.73
N LEU A 249 4.11 -11.55 -1.48
CA LEU A 249 3.61 -12.75 -0.79
C LEU A 249 2.34 -13.29 -1.48
N GLU A 250 1.36 -12.42 -1.73
CA GLU A 250 0.09 -12.78 -2.37
C GLU A 250 0.25 -13.20 -3.83
N GLN A 251 1.28 -12.68 -4.52
CA GLN A 251 1.68 -13.10 -5.86
C GLN A 251 2.33 -14.49 -5.82
N LYS A 252 3.29 -14.71 -4.91
CA LYS A 252 4.01 -15.97 -4.76
C LYS A 252 3.06 -17.14 -4.50
N TYR A 253 2.00 -16.90 -3.73
CA TYR A 253 0.97 -17.90 -3.43
C TYR A 253 -0.36 -17.51 -4.07
N SER A 254 -0.38 -17.46 -5.39
CA SER A 254 -1.57 -17.08 -6.18
C SER A 254 -2.78 -17.99 -5.92
N SER A 255 -2.55 -19.26 -5.55
CA SER A 255 -3.58 -20.25 -5.18
C SER A 255 -4.28 -19.98 -3.84
N ILE A 256 -3.67 -19.19 -2.95
CA ILE A 256 -4.25 -18.83 -1.67
C ILE A 256 -5.38 -17.82 -1.90
N ARG A 257 -6.59 -18.21 -1.47
CA ARG A 257 -7.82 -17.44 -1.65
C ARG A 257 -8.15 -16.59 -0.43
N GLU A 258 -7.66 -16.95 0.75
CA GLU A 258 -7.84 -16.18 1.98
C GLU A 258 -6.52 -16.04 2.74
N TRP A 259 -6.16 -14.78 3.06
CA TRP A 259 -5.10 -14.47 4.01
C TRP A 259 -5.70 -13.89 5.28
N GLY A 260 -5.26 -14.39 6.43
CA GLY A 260 -5.60 -13.86 7.74
C GLY A 260 -4.38 -13.30 8.46
N LEU A 261 -4.62 -12.39 9.39
CA LEU A 261 -3.64 -11.86 10.35
C LEU A 261 -4.36 -11.31 11.57
N ASP A 262 -3.60 -10.99 12.60
CA ASP A 262 -4.09 -10.28 13.77
C ASP A 262 -3.13 -9.16 14.19
N THR A 263 -3.66 -8.23 14.96
CA THR A 263 -2.90 -7.10 15.53
C THR A 263 -3.58 -6.67 16.84
N PRO A 264 -2.85 -6.10 17.81
CA PRO A 264 -3.47 -5.55 19.01
C PRO A 264 -4.56 -4.51 18.70
N HIS A 265 -5.61 -4.48 19.51
CA HIS A 265 -6.76 -3.59 19.29
C HIS A 265 -6.42 -2.09 19.32
N TRP A 266 -5.39 -1.68 20.06
CA TRP A 266 -4.91 -0.29 20.09
C TRP A 266 -4.06 0.09 18.89
N ALA A 267 -3.56 -0.86 18.10
CA ALA A 267 -2.68 -0.60 16.97
C ALA A 267 -3.48 -0.15 15.73
N GLU A 268 -4.22 0.96 15.85
CA GLU A 268 -5.10 1.48 14.79
C GLU A 268 -4.33 1.80 13.51
N HIS A 269 -3.09 2.27 13.62
CA HIS A 269 -2.22 2.53 12.47
C HIS A 269 -1.96 1.24 11.66
N ASN A 270 -1.75 0.10 12.31
CA ASN A 270 -1.58 -1.20 11.66
C ASN A 270 -2.89 -1.67 11.04
N GLN A 271 -4.01 -1.53 11.76
CA GLN A 271 -5.33 -1.85 11.23
C GLN A 271 -5.63 -1.04 9.96
N ASN A 272 -5.34 0.26 9.95
CA ASN A 272 -5.47 1.13 8.80
C ASN A 272 -4.57 0.70 7.64
N PHE A 273 -3.31 0.33 7.92
CA PHE A 273 -2.40 -0.23 6.93
C PHE A 273 -2.97 -1.50 6.28
N TYR A 274 -3.42 -2.48 7.07
CA TYR A 274 -4.00 -3.73 6.54
C TYR A 274 -5.27 -3.48 5.74
N ARG A 275 -6.17 -2.61 6.22
CA ARG A 275 -7.38 -2.22 5.48
C ARG A 275 -7.08 -1.57 4.15
N SER A 276 -6.03 -0.75 4.10
CA SER A 276 -5.55 -0.13 2.86
C SER A 276 -4.98 -1.13 1.82
N MET A 277 -4.81 -2.39 2.21
CA MET A 277 -4.41 -3.50 1.33
C MET A 277 -5.56 -4.49 1.05
N GLY A 278 -6.79 -4.13 1.44
CA GLY A 278 -8.00 -4.93 1.19
C GLY A 278 -8.38 -5.91 2.30
N TYR A 279 -7.68 -5.91 3.43
CA TYR A 279 -8.09 -6.70 4.60
C TYR A 279 -9.31 -6.05 5.26
N ARG A 280 -10.21 -6.87 5.80
CA ARG A 280 -11.38 -6.42 6.55
C ARG A 280 -11.33 -6.99 7.95
N ILE A 281 -11.75 -6.21 8.94
CA ILE A 281 -11.93 -6.70 10.30
C ILE A 281 -12.97 -7.83 10.26
N HIS A 282 -12.60 -8.98 10.81
CA HIS A 282 -13.47 -10.15 10.87
C HIS A 282 -14.07 -10.34 12.25
N ARG A 283 -13.26 -10.18 13.31
CA ARG A 283 -13.68 -10.27 14.72
C ARG A 283 -12.58 -9.75 15.64
N GLU A 284 -12.95 -9.46 16.88
CA GLU A 284 -12.00 -9.28 17.98
C GLU A 284 -11.97 -10.53 18.86
N ILE A 285 -10.80 -10.88 19.39
CA ILE A 285 -10.61 -12.03 20.28
C ILE A 285 -9.76 -11.59 21.46
N PHE A 286 -10.22 -11.85 22.69
CA PHE A 286 -9.36 -11.73 23.86
C PHE A 286 -8.37 -12.89 23.90
N SER A 287 -7.08 -12.60 23.78
CA SER A 287 -6.04 -13.62 23.93
C SER A 287 -5.56 -13.64 25.37
N ARG A 288 -5.79 -14.77 26.06
CA ARG A 288 -5.32 -14.98 27.44
C ARG A 288 -3.80 -15.03 27.53
N GLU A 289 -3.14 -15.44 26.45
CA GLU A 289 -1.68 -15.54 26.36
C GLU A 289 -1.01 -14.16 26.45
N VAL A 290 -1.54 -13.18 25.71
CA VAL A 290 -0.97 -11.82 25.70
C VAL A 290 -1.69 -10.86 26.66
N GLY A 291 -2.85 -11.24 27.19
CA GLY A 291 -3.59 -10.46 28.19
C GLY A 291 -4.44 -9.32 27.62
N TYR A 292 -4.67 -9.29 26.30
CA TYR A 292 -5.44 -8.23 25.65
C TYR A 292 -6.20 -8.70 24.40
N LYS A 293 -7.05 -7.82 23.87
CA LYS A 293 -7.81 -8.07 22.65
C LYS A 293 -6.94 -7.91 21.40
N LEU A 294 -7.02 -8.91 20.52
CA LEU A 294 -6.50 -8.92 19.17
C LEU A 294 -7.63 -8.69 18.18
N VAL A 295 -7.40 -7.82 17.20
CA VAL A 295 -8.28 -7.61 16.05
C VAL A 295 -7.82 -8.56 14.95
N VAL A 296 -8.68 -9.50 14.57
CA VAL A 296 -8.43 -10.43 13.46
C VAL A 296 -8.93 -9.81 12.16
N LEU A 297 -8.04 -9.71 11.17
CA LEU A 297 -8.37 -9.22 9.83
C LEU A 297 -8.20 -10.33 8.79
N LYS A 298 -9.06 -10.31 7.78
CA LYS A 298 -9.03 -11.27 6.66
C LYS A 298 -9.15 -10.56 5.32
N LYS A 299 -8.43 -11.06 4.32
CA LYS A 299 -8.56 -10.67 2.92
C LYS A 299 -8.91 -11.91 2.10
N LYS A 300 -10.03 -11.84 1.37
CA LYS A 300 -10.45 -12.85 0.40
C LYS A 300 -10.16 -12.34 -1.01
N LYS A 301 -9.54 -13.16 -1.85
CA LYS A 301 -9.48 -12.90 -3.30
C LYS A 301 -10.87 -13.23 -3.87
N ASN A 302 -11.48 -12.26 -4.54
CA ASN A 302 -12.73 -12.49 -5.27
C ASN A 302 -12.44 -13.49 -6.42
N GLN A 303 -13.35 -14.45 -6.62
CA GLN A 303 -13.31 -15.37 -7.76
C GLN A 303 -13.64 -14.63 -9.05
#